data_AF-A0A8C0J6C3-F1
#
_entry.id   AF-A0A8C0J6C3-F1
#
_cell.length_a   1.000
_cell.length_b   1.000
_cell.length_c   1.000
_cell.angle_alpha   90.00
_cell.angle_beta   90.00
_cell.angle_gamma   90.00
#
_symmetry.space_group_name_H-M   'P 1'
#
loop_
_entity.id
_entity.type
_entity.pdbx_description
1 polymer ?
#
loop_
_entity_poly.entity_id
_entity_poly.type
_entity_poly.pdbx_seq_one_letter_code
_entity_poly.pdbx_strand_id
1 'polypeptide(L)'
;MDPQLERQVETIRNLVDSYMSIINKCIRDLIPKTIMHLMINNVKEFINAELLANLYSSEDQNTLMEESAEQAQRRDEGLRLYQALKEALAIIGDISTSTVSIPAPPPVDDSWLQQSRRSPPPSPSTQRRPTLNNPPTRPLSGRGPAPAVPSPGPLSGAPPVPFRPGPLPPFPNNSEGLGTPPQVPSRPTRAPPSVPR
;
A
#
# COMPACT_ATOMS: atom_id res chain seq x y z
N MET A 1 5.00 41.03 68.57
CA MET A 1 3.87 40.85 67.64
C MET A 1 2.69 40.31 68.45
N ASP A 2 1.46 40.71 68.11
CA ASP A 2 0.26 40.27 68.84
C ASP A 2 -0.09 38.81 68.44
N PRO A 3 -0.06 37.84 69.37
CA PRO A 3 -0.30 36.42 69.07
C PRO A 3 -1.71 36.14 68.54
N GLN A 4 -2.68 37.02 68.79
CA GLN A 4 -4.04 36.86 68.24
C GLN A 4 -4.06 37.12 66.73
N LEU A 5 -3.33 38.15 66.28
CA LEU A 5 -3.23 38.50 64.87
C LEU A 5 -2.53 37.38 64.07
N GLU A 6 -1.48 36.77 64.63
CA GLU A 6 -0.78 35.66 63.98
C GLU A 6 -1.72 34.46 63.71
N ARG A 7 -2.56 34.10 64.68
CA ARG A 7 -3.55 33.02 64.52
C ARG A 7 -4.64 33.35 63.50
N GLN A 8 -5.10 34.60 63.46
CA GLN A 8 -6.09 35.04 62.48
C GLN A 8 -5.52 35.02 61.07
N VAL A 9 -4.30 35.52 60.88
CA VAL A 9 -3.62 35.51 59.59
C VAL A 9 -3.44 34.07 59.10
N GLU A 10 -3.06 33.14 59.98
CA GLU A 10 -2.92 31.73 59.62
C GLU A 10 -4.25 31.08 59.23
N THR A 11 -5.34 31.44 59.93
CA THR A 11 -6.69 30.99 59.57
C THR A 11 -7.06 31.49 58.17
N ILE A 12 -6.79 32.76 57.86
CA ILE A 12 -7.08 33.35 56.56
C ILE A 12 -6.25 32.67 55.46
N ARG A 13 -4.97 32.39 55.68
CA ARG A 13 -4.12 31.65 54.71
C ARG A 13 -4.72 30.30 54.36
N ASN A 14 -5.07 29.51 55.38
CA ASN A 14 -5.66 28.18 55.19
C ASN A 14 -6.97 28.24 54.40
N LEU A 15 -7.81 29.26 54.64
CA LEU A 15 -9.05 29.46 53.89
C LEU A 15 -8.77 29.84 52.43
N VAL A 16 -7.81 30.75 52.19
CA VAL A 16 -7.41 31.15 50.84
C VAL A 16 -6.82 29.97 50.07
N ASP A 17 -5.95 29.17 50.69
CA ASP A 17 -5.35 27.99 50.06
C ASP A 17 -6.40 26.94 49.71
N SER A 18 -7.36 26.70 50.61
CA SER A 18 -8.49 25.82 50.35
C SER A 18 -9.35 26.31 49.17
N TYR A 19 -9.68 27.60 49.15
CA TYR A 19 -10.46 28.22 48.08
C TYR A 19 -9.74 28.16 46.73
N MET A 20 -8.45 28.50 46.70
CA MET A 20 -7.63 28.41 45.49
C MET A 20 -7.46 26.97 45.01
N SER A 21 -7.39 25.99 45.91
CA SER A 21 -7.36 24.56 45.53
C SER A 21 -8.64 24.14 44.80
N ILE A 22 -9.81 24.57 45.29
CA ILE A 22 -11.11 24.33 44.63
C ILE A 22 -11.14 25.01 43.26
N ILE A 23 -10.78 26.29 43.17
CA ILE A 23 -10.71 27.02 41.90
C ILE A 23 -9.81 26.30 40.91
N ASN A 24 -8.59 25.92 41.32
CA ASN A 24 -7.65 25.25 40.45
C ASN A 24 -8.17 23.90 39.95
N LYS A 25 -8.94 23.18 40.79
CA LYS A 25 -9.64 21.96 40.37
C LYS A 25 -10.72 22.26 39.33
N CYS A 26 -11.52 23.30 39.54
CA CYS A 26 -12.53 23.75 38.59
C CYS A 26 -11.91 24.18 37.25
N ILE A 27 -10.83 24.95 37.27
CA ILE A 27 -10.13 25.41 36.07
C ILE A 27 -9.59 24.22 35.27
N ARG A 28 -8.91 23.28 35.93
CA ARG A 28 -8.36 22.08 35.27
C ARG A 28 -9.43 21.18 34.66
N ASP A 29 -10.64 21.20 35.20
CA ASP A 29 -11.78 20.44 34.66
C ASP A 29 -12.50 21.20 33.54
N LEU A 30 -12.73 22.51 33.72
CA LEU A 30 -13.57 23.29 32.83
C LEU A 30 -12.83 23.73 31.57
N ILE A 31 -11.54 24.09 31.64
CA ILE A 31 -10.79 24.54 30.46
C ILE A 31 -10.78 23.48 29.36
N PRO A 32 -10.41 22.20 29.62
CA PRO A 32 -10.44 21.18 28.58
C PRO A 32 -11.84 20.96 28.00
N LYS A 33 -12.89 21.05 28.81
CA LYS A 33 -14.29 20.93 28.37
C LYS A 33 -14.69 22.09 27.46
N THR A 34 -14.29 23.31 27.81
CA THR A 34 -14.53 24.50 26.99
C THR A 34 -13.79 24.41 25.66
N ILE A 35 -12.53 24.00 25.63
CA ILE A 35 -11.77 23.80 24.39
C ILE A 35 -12.42 22.71 23.53
N MET A 36 -12.80 21.60 24.15
CA MET A 36 -13.49 20.52 23.45
C MET A 36 -14.78 21.01 22.79
N HIS A 37 -15.62 21.71 23.54
CA HIS A 37 -16.91 22.17 23.03
C HIS A 37 -16.77 23.28 21.99
N LEU A 38 -15.95 24.30 22.26
CA LEU A 38 -15.88 25.49 21.41
C LEU A 38 -14.90 25.38 20.25
N MET A 39 -13.84 24.58 20.36
CA MET A 39 -12.85 24.46 19.29
C MET A 39 -13.00 23.12 18.58
N ILE A 40 -12.89 22.02 19.31
CA ILE A 40 -12.80 20.69 18.69
C ILE A 40 -14.13 20.32 18.03
N ASN A 41 -15.24 20.43 18.76
CA ASN A 41 -16.55 20.07 18.23
C ASN A 41 -16.99 21.02 17.11
N ASN A 42 -16.75 22.32 17.25
CA ASN A 42 -17.05 23.30 16.19
C ASN A 42 -16.24 23.04 14.91
N VAL A 43 -14.92 22.79 15.01
CA VAL A 43 -14.10 22.46 13.82
C VAL A 43 -14.55 21.13 13.21
N LYS A 44 -14.89 20.13 14.03
CA LYS A 44 -15.45 18.87 13.55
C LYS A 44 -16.75 19.11 12.78
N GLU A 45 -17.64 19.96 13.28
CA GLU A 45 -18.91 20.27 12.60
C GLU A 45 -18.67 21.03 11.30
N PHE A 46 -17.79 22.03 11.31
CA PHE A 46 -17.37 22.76 10.11
C PHE A 46 -16.85 21.83 9.02
N ILE A 47 -15.96 20.88 9.35
CA ILE A 47 -15.42 19.92 8.39
C ILE A 47 -16.52 19.05 7.77
N ASN A 48 -17.50 18.63 8.57
CA ASN A 48 -18.55 17.72 8.11
C ASN A 48 -19.67 18.42 7.34
N ALA A 49 -20.02 19.66 7.72
CA ALA A 49 -21.21 20.34 7.21
C ALA A 49 -20.91 21.48 6.23
N GLU A 50 -19.81 22.22 6.44
CA GLU A 50 -19.58 23.49 5.75
C GLU A 50 -18.39 23.46 4.78
N LEU A 51 -17.34 22.71 5.11
CA LEU A 51 -16.10 22.70 4.34
C LEU A 51 -16.33 22.43 2.84
N LEU A 52 -17.15 21.43 2.51
CA LEU A 52 -17.41 21.07 1.12
C LEU A 52 -18.14 22.17 0.37
N ALA A 53 -19.13 22.81 0.99
CA ALA A 53 -19.85 23.93 0.39
C ALA A 53 -18.91 25.12 0.15
N ASN A 54 -17.98 25.37 1.07
CA ASN A 54 -16.97 26.42 0.92
C ASN A 54 -16.00 26.14 -0.24
N LEU A 55 -15.55 24.89 -0.39
CA LEU A 55 -14.68 24.49 -1.50
C LEU A 55 -15.41 24.60 -2.86
N TYR A 56 -16.69 24.24 -2.93
CA TYR A 56 -17.48 24.40 -4.16
C TYR A 56 -17.90 25.84 -4.46
N SER A 57 -17.91 26.72 -3.45
CA SER A 57 -18.15 28.14 -3.64
C SER A 57 -16.90 28.88 -4.14
N SER A 58 -15.74 28.22 -4.20
CA SER A 58 -14.52 28.81 -4.74
C SER A 58 -14.66 29.03 -6.25
N GLU A 59 -14.21 30.21 -6.71
CA GLU A 59 -14.36 30.62 -8.11
C GLU A 59 -13.47 29.81 -9.07
N ASP A 60 -12.40 29.19 -8.54
CA ASP A 60 -11.43 28.42 -9.31
C ASP A 60 -11.36 26.94 -8.89
N GLN A 61 -12.48 26.25 -9.08
CA GLN A 61 -12.57 24.80 -8.82
C GLN A 61 -11.62 24.00 -9.72
N ASN A 62 -11.36 24.47 -10.95
CA ASN A 62 -10.56 23.72 -11.92
C ASN A 62 -9.09 23.62 -11.49
N THR A 63 -8.51 24.74 -11.04
CA THR A 63 -7.15 24.73 -10.48
C THR A 63 -7.10 23.98 -9.14
N LEU A 64 -8.14 24.07 -8.31
CA LEU A 64 -8.20 23.30 -7.06
C LEU A 64 -8.19 21.78 -7.31
N MET A 65 -8.76 21.33 -8.42
CA MET A 65 -8.84 19.92 -8.82
C MET A 65 -7.72 19.48 -9.76
N GLU A 66 -6.72 20.33 -10.01
CA GLU A 66 -5.62 20.02 -10.93
C GLU A 66 -4.76 18.86 -10.40
N GLU A 67 -4.46 17.89 -11.28
CA GLU A 67 -3.56 16.80 -10.94
C GLU A 67 -2.10 17.29 -10.88
N SER A 68 -1.28 16.71 -10.01
CA SER A 68 0.14 17.01 -10.00
C SER A 68 0.82 16.48 -11.27
N ALA A 69 1.86 17.19 -11.75
CA ALA A 69 2.60 16.79 -12.94
C ALA A 69 3.17 15.36 -12.84
N GLU A 70 3.60 14.94 -11.65
CA GLU A 70 4.08 13.57 -11.41
C GLU A 70 2.95 12.52 -11.53
N GLN A 71 1.75 12.86 -11.06
CA GLN A 71 0.58 11.99 -11.19
C GLN A 71 0.15 11.86 -12.66
N ALA A 72 0.15 12.97 -13.40
CA ALA A 72 -0.12 12.99 -14.83
C ALA A 72 0.88 12.13 -15.59
N GLN A 73 2.18 12.27 -15.30
CA GLN A 73 3.23 11.44 -15.90
C GLN A 73 3.04 9.95 -15.60
N ARG A 74 2.79 9.57 -14.33
CA ARG A 74 2.54 8.16 -13.98
C ARG A 74 1.33 7.57 -14.69
N ARG A 75 0.26 8.36 -14.86
CA ARG A 75 -0.91 7.95 -15.65
C ARG A 75 -0.54 7.74 -17.12
N ASP A 76 0.23 8.65 -17.71
CA ASP A 76 0.66 8.56 -19.11
C ASP A 76 1.60 7.38 -19.37
N GLU A 77 2.52 7.10 -18.43
CA GLU A 77 3.38 5.91 -18.47
C GLU A 77 2.55 4.62 -18.42
N GLY A 78 1.54 4.57 -17.54
CA GLY A 78 0.61 3.45 -17.46
C GLY A 78 -0.18 3.23 -18.75
N LEU A 79 -0.69 4.30 -19.35
CA LEU A 79 -1.39 4.26 -20.64
C LEU A 79 -0.46 3.79 -21.78
N ARG A 80 0.79 4.28 -21.80
CA ARG A 80 1.80 3.86 -22.78
C ARG A 80 2.12 2.38 -22.64
N LEU A 81 2.31 1.89 -21.41
CA LEU A 81 2.56 0.48 -21.15
C LEU A 81 1.36 -0.39 -21.56
N TYR A 82 0.14 0.04 -21.21
CA TYR A 82 -1.08 -0.65 -21.61
C TYR A 82 -1.18 -0.80 -23.13
N GLN A 83 -0.93 0.29 -23.87
CA GLN A 83 -0.97 0.26 -25.34
C GLN A 83 0.11 -0.69 -25.91
N ALA A 84 1.33 -0.64 -25.37
CA ALA A 84 2.41 -1.53 -25.80
C ALA A 84 2.09 -3.01 -25.54
N LEU A 85 1.46 -3.33 -24.41
CA LEU A 85 1.04 -4.70 -24.10
C LEU A 85 -0.08 -5.19 -25.02
N LYS A 86 -1.04 -4.32 -25.35
CA LYS A 86 -2.11 -4.64 -26.30
C LYS A 86 -1.56 -4.93 -27.70
N GLU A 87 -0.59 -4.15 -28.14
CA GLU A 87 0.11 -4.36 -29.41
C GLU A 87 0.92 -5.67 -29.39
N ALA A 88 1.65 -5.95 -28.31
CA ALA A 88 2.39 -7.20 -28.17
C ALA A 88 1.46 -8.43 -28.24
N LEU A 89 0.28 -8.36 -27.61
CA LEU A 89 -0.73 -9.43 -27.70
C LEU A 89 -1.27 -9.60 -29.12
N ALA A 90 -1.48 -8.51 -29.87
CA ALA A 90 -1.91 -8.58 -31.26
C ALA A 90 -0.85 -9.29 -32.12
N ILE A 91 0.43 -8.93 -31.96
CA ILE A 91 1.55 -9.59 -32.67
C ILE A 91 1.62 -11.09 -32.36
N ILE A 92 1.44 -11.49 -31.10
CA ILE A 92 1.39 -12.91 -30.72
C ILE A 92 0.23 -13.61 -31.42
N GLY A 93 -0.94 -12.98 -31.48
CA GLY A 93 -2.10 -13.47 -32.21
C GLY A 93 -1.79 -13.71 -33.69
N ASP A 94 -1.18 -12.72 -34.34
CA ASP A 94 -0.80 -12.79 -35.76
C ASP A 94 0.21 -13.92 -36.03
N ILE A 95 1.22 -14.09 -35.18
CA ILE A 95 2.20 -15.19 -35.31
C ILE A 95 1.53 -16.55 -35.15
N SER A 96 0.61 -16.68 -34.19
CA SER A 96 -0.09 -17.93 -33.91
C SER A 96 -0.96 -18.39 -35.07
N THR A 97 -1.51 -17.47 -35.86
CA THR A 97 -2.37 -17.81 -37.02
C THR A 97 -1.63 -17.82 -38.35
N SER A 98 -0.51 -17.10 -38.47
CA SER A 98 0.21 -16.92 -39.75
C SER A 98 1.35 -17.91 -39.98
N THR A 99 1.84 -18.60 -38.95
CA THR A 99 2.97 -19.53 -39.07
C THR A 99 2.53 -20.98 -39.11
N VAL A 100 3.07 -21.76 -40.05
CA VAL A 100 2.86 -23.21 -40.16
C VAL A 100 4.01 -23.94 -39.48
N SER A 101 3.68 -24.86 -38.58
CA SER A 101 4.65 -25.76 -37.96
C SER A 101 5.03 -26.84 -38.98
N ILE A 102 6.28 -26.89 -39.42
CA ILE A 102 6.80 -27.99 -40.23
C ILE A 102 7.07 -29.18 -39.29
N PRO A 103 6.40 -30.34 -39.45
CA PRO A 103 6.69 -31.52 -38.65
C PRO A 103 8.15 -31.92 -38.83
N ALA A 104 8.81 -32.36 -37.75
CA ALA A 104 10.16 -32.86 -37.84
C ALA A 104 10.24 -33.99 -38.89
N PRO A 105 11.26 -33.99 -39.78
CA PRO A 105 11.39 -35.05 -40.77
C PRO A 105 11.55 -36.40 -40.05
N PRO A 106 11.06 -37.50 -40.65
CA PRO A 106 11.19 -38.82 -40.06
C PRO A 106 12.67 -39.14 -39.80
N PRO A 107 13.00 -39.82 -38.68
CA PRO A 107 14.37 -40.22 -38.38
C PRO A 107 14.92 -41.07 -39.53
N VAL A 108 16.12 -40.73 -39.99
CA VAL A 108 16.78 -41.39 -41.12
C VAL A 108 17.50 -42.64 -40.60
N ASP A 109 17.28 -43.80 -41.21
CA ASP A 109 17.99 -45.03 -40.85
C ASP A 109 19.46 -44.98 -41.35
N ASP A 110 20.40 -44.73 -40.43
CA ASP A 110 21.85 -44.67 -40.69
C ASP A 110 22.52 -46.05 -40.88
N SER A 111 21.76 -47.12 -41.14
CA SER A 111 22.30 -48.48 -41.27
C SER A 111 23.37 -48.64 -42.37
N TRP A 112 23.40 -47.76 -43.37
CA TRP A 112 24.40 -47.79 -44.44
C TRP A 112 25.81 -47.35 -43.98
N LEU A 113 25.92 -46.53 -42.92
CA LEU A 113 27.20 -46.06 -42.39
C LEU A 113 27.98 -47.13 -41.62
N GLN A 114 27.30 -48.21 -41.20
CA GLN A 114 27.91 -49.31 -40.45
C GLN A 114 28.58 -50.35 -41.36
N GLN A 115 28.12 -50.50 -42.60
CA GLN A 115 28.65 -51.49 -43.55
C GLN A 115 30.07 -51.13 -44.05
N SER A 116 30.43 -49.84 -44.06
CA SER A 116 31.73 -49.35 -44.53
C SER A 116 32.83 -49.34 -43.46
N ARG A 117 32.56 -49.77 -42.22
CA ARG A 117 33.59 -49.91 -41.17
C ARG A 117 33.80 -51.36 -40.75
N ARG A 118 34.20 -52.23 -41.69
CA ARG A 118 34.98 -53.43 -41.34
C ARG A 118 36.45 -53.00 -41.12
N SER A 119 36.77 -52.67 -39.88
CA SER A 119 38.14 -52.35 -39.43
C SER A 119 39.04 -53.59 -39.37
N PRO A 120 40.31 -53.54 -39.79
CA PRO A 120 41.38 -54.45 -39.35
C PRO A 120 41.93 -54.08 -37.94
N PRO A 121 42.77 -54.93 -37.29
CA PRO A 121 42.90 -55.05 -35.83
C PRO A 121 43.76 -53.97 -35.15
N PRO A 122 43.67 -53.82 -33.80
CA PRO A 122 44.38 -52.79 -33.05
C PRO A 122 45.77 -53.24 -32.54
N SER A 123 46.72 -52.30 -32.48
CA SER A 123 48.00 -52.41 -31.76
C SER A 123 48.11 -51.33 -30.66
N PRO A 124 48.91 -51.55 -29.60
CA PRO A 124 48.54 -51.15 -28.25
C PRO A 124 49.22 -49.85 -27.76
N SER A 125 48.47 -48.99 -27.08
CA SER A 125 48.99 -48.07 -26.07
C SER A 125 47.93 -47.67 -25.05
N THR A 126 48.09 -48.27 -23.87
CA THR A 126 47.82 -47.80 -22.50
C THR A 126 47.03 -46.51 -22.26
N GLN A 127 45.79 -46.69 -21.76
CA GLN A 127 45.31 -46.32 -20.39
C GLN A 127 45.37 -44.82 -20.01
N ARG A 128 44.30 -44.11 -19.59
CA ARG A 128 42.87 -44.35 -19.32
C ARG A 128 42.22 -42.96 -19.14
N ARG A 129 40.96 -42.82 -19.56
CA ARG A 129 39.96 -41.79 -19.19
C ARG A 129 39.68 -41.89 -17.65
N PRO A 130 39.07 -40.91 -16.91
CA PRO A 130 37.93 -40.16 -17.42
C PRO A 130 37.55 -38.74 -16.96
N THR A 131 36.66 -38.20 -17.82
CA THR A 131 35.67 -37.12 -17.75
C THR A 131 35.23 -36.59 -16.38
N LEU A 132 34.94 -35.29 -16.31
CA LEU A 132 33.62 -34.82 -15.86
C LEU A 132 33.33 -33.38 -16.32
N ASN A 133 32.10 -33.20 -16.80
CA ASN A 133 31.43 -31.93 -16.99
C ASN A 133 31.45 -31.08 -15.71
N ASN A 134 31.64 -29.77 -15.83
CA ASN A 134 30.86 -28.73 -15.13
C ASN A 134 31.26 -27.33 -15.62
N PRO A 135 30.33 -26.36 -15.71
CA PRO A 135 30.62 -24.98 -16.10
C PRO A 135 31.38 -24.21 -14.99
N PRO A 136 32.18 -23.19 -15.32
CA PRO A 136 32.99 -22.48 -14.33
C PRO A 136 32.13 -21.61 -13.40
N THR A 137 32.30 -21.79 -12.10
CA THR A 137 31.73 -20.95 -11.05
C THR A 137 32.50 -19.63 -10.93
N ARG A 138 31.75 -18.53 -10.89
CA ARG A 138 32.21 -17.15 -10.64
C ARG A 138 32.87 -17.05 -9.25
N PRO A 139 33.98 -16.30 -9.07
CA PRO A 139 34.56 -16.10 -7.74
C PRO A 139 33.64 -15.21 -6.89
N LEU A 140 33.27 -15.71 -5.71
CA LEU A 140 32.54 -14.97 -4.68
C LEU A 140 33.51 -13.95 -4.04
N SER A 141 33.28 -12.67 -4.29
CA SER A 141 33.99 -11.58 -3.61
C SER A 141 33.65 -11.56 -2.11
N GLY A 142 34.71 -11.49 -1.30
CA GLY A 142 34.80 -10.98 0.07
C GLY A 142 33.52 -10.89 0.91
N ARG A 143 33.30 -11.91 1.76
CA ARG A 143 32.47 -11.77 2.96
C ARG A 143 33.36 -11.40 4.13
N GLY A 144 33.56 -10.10 4.34
CA GLY A 144 34.06 -9.57 5.61
C GLY A 144 32.99 -9.69 6.70
N PRO A 145 33.37 -9.72 7.99
CA PRO A 145 32.41 -9.73 9.08
C PRO A 145 31.72 -8.37 9.17
N ALA A 146 30.39 -8.37 9.28
CA ALA A 146 29.60 -7.17 9.54
C ALA A 146 29.90 -6.62 10.95
N PRO A 147 29.84 -5.29 11.17
CA PRO A 147 30.05 -4.70 12.48
C PRO A 147 28.89 -5.03 13.43
N ALA A 148 29.24 -5.29 14.69
CA ALA A 148 28.31 -5.65 15.76
C ALA A 148 27.35 -4.49 16.10
N VAL A 149 26.05 -4.75 16.07
CA VAL A 149 25.01 -3.91 16.67
C VAL A 149 24.88 -4.31 18.14
N PRO A 150 24.88 -3.38 19.12
CA PRO A 150 24.78 -3.74 20.52
C PRO A 150 23.34 -4.14 20.88
N SER A 151 23.20 -5.30 21.53
CA SER A 151 21.98 -5.74 22.22
C SER A 151 21.71 -4.89 23.47
N PRO A 152 20.47 -4.44 23.72
CA PRO A 152 20.04 -4.06 25.06
C PRO A 152 19.34 -5.24 25.74
N GLY A 153 19.89 -5.67 26.88
CA GLY A 153 19.23 -6.52 27.88
C GLY A 153 18.20 -5.75 28.72
N PRO A 154 17.66 -6.35 29.80
CA PRO A 154 16.22 -6.51 29.99
C PRO A 154 15.61 -5.47 30.93
N LEU A 155 14.69 -4.66 30.41
CA LEU A 155 13.74 -3.89 31.20
C LEU A 155 12.42 -3.83 30.45
N SER A 156 11.58 -4.82 30.73
CA SER A 156 10.20 -4.94 30.30
C SER A 156 9.35 -3.83 30.90
N GLY A 157 8.54 -3.15 30.08
CA GLY A 157 7.53 -2.21 30.56
C GLY A 157 6.88 -1.36 29.47
N ALA A 158 6.44 -1.96 28.37
CA ALA A 158 5.58 -1.29 27.38
C ALA A 158 4.13 -1.83 27.47
N PRO A 159 3.09 -0.98 27.38
CA PRO A 159 1.69 -1.40 27.49
C PRO A 159 1.23 -2.18 26.24
N PRO A 160 0.19 -3.02 26.33
CA PRO A 160 -0.25 -3.83 25.20
C PRO A 160 -0.91 -3.00 24.10
N VAL A 161 -0.60 -3.36 22.85
CA VAL A 161 -1.17 -2.78 21.61
C VAL A 161 -2.56 -3.39 21.35
N PRO A 162 -3.58 -2.62 20.90
CA PRO A 162 -4.91 -3.18 20.63
C PRO A 162 -4.90 -4.13 19.42
N PHE A 163 -5.72 -5.18 19.53
CA PHE A 163 -5.96 -6.27 18.58
C PHE A 163 -5.96 -5.86 17.08
N ARG A 164 -5.13 -6.52 16.27
CA ARG A 164 -5.30 -6.60 14.81
C ARG A 164 -6.32 -7.71 14.48
N PRO A 165 -7.38 -7.44 13.71
CA PRO A 165 -8.21 -8.49 13.12
C PRO A 165 -7.39 -9.30 12.11
N GLY A 166 -7.49 -10.63 12.18
CA GLY A 166 -6.83 -11.56 11.25
C GLY A 166 -7.42 -11.54 9.82
N PRO A 167 -6.83 -12.32 8.89
CA PRO A 167 -7.24 -12.33 7.48
C PRO A 167 -8.63 -12.97 7.29
N LEU A 168 -9.47 -12.35 6.48
CA LEU A 168 -10.82 -12.82 6.12
C LEU A 168 -10.77 -14.04 5.18
N PRO A 169 -11.79 -14.94 5.21
CA PRO A 169 -11.85 -16.13 4.37
C PRO A 169 -12.20 -15.79 2.90
N PRO A 170 -11.98 -16.71 1.95
CA PRO A 170 -12.26 -16.49 0.53
C PRO A 170 -13.77 -16.52 0.24
N PHE A 171 -14.23 -15.64 -0.64
CA PHE A 171 -15.62 -15.56 -1.09
C PHE A 171 -16.05 -16.81 -1.88
N PRO A 172 -17.32 -17.27 -1.74
CA PRO A 172 -17.82 -18.37 -2.55
C PRO A 172 -18.08 -17.90 -3.99
N ASN A 173 -17.58 -18.71 -4.92
CA ASN A 173 -17.80 -18.64 -6.35
C ASN A 173 -19.26 -19.00 -6.67
N ASN A 174 -20.07 -18.03 -7.12
CA ASN A 174 -21.35 -18.32 -7.75
C ASN A 174 -21.33 -17.80 -9.19
N SER A 175 -21.05 -18.72 -10.10
CA SER A 175 -21.16 -18.55 -11.54
C SER A 175 -22.63 -18.56 -11.93
N GLU A 176 -23.19 -17.39 -12.27
CA GLU A 176 -24.36 -17.23 -13.15
C GLU A 176 -24.66 -15.75 -13.37
N GLY A 177 -24.75 -15.31 -14.65
CA GLY A 177 -25.46 -14.08 -15.01
C GLY A 177 -24.61 -12.94 -15.57
N LEU A 178 -24.66 -12.78 -16.89
CA LEU A 178 -24.16 -11.66 -17.69
C LEU A 178 -24.73 -10.29 -17.23
N GLY A 179 -23.83 -9.31 -17.00
CA GLY A 179 -23.96 -7.89 -17.34
C GLY A 179 -25.01 -6.99 -16.63
N THR A 180 -24.55 -6.00 -15.86
CA THR A 180 -24.98 -4.57 -15.91
C THR A 180 -24.05 -3.69 -15.03
N PRO A 181 -23.66 -2.47 -15.45
CA PRO A 181 -22.97 -1.52 -14.57
C PRO A 181 -23.93 -0.94 -13.51
N PRO A 182 -23.43 -0.43 -12.36
CA PRO A 182 -24.28 0.01 -11.25
C PRO A 182 -25.14 1.23 -11.62
N GLN A 183 -26.42 1.15 -11.27
CA GLN A 183 -27.44 2.17 -11.55
C GLN A 183 -27.34 3.34 -10.56
N VAL A 184 -27.32 4.56 -11.08
CA VAL A 184 -27.33 5.81 -10.30
C VAL A 184 -28.73 6.02 -9.65
N PRO A 185 -28.83 6.40 -8.36
CA PRO A 185 -30.11 6.67 -7.70
C PRO A 185 -30.92 7.78 -8.38
N SER A 186 -32.22 7.57 -8.57
CA SER A 186 -33.13 8.50 -9.24
C SER A 186 -33.38 9.76 -8.42
N ARG A 187 -33.21 10.93 -9.04
CA ARG A 187 -33.54 12.25 -8.50
C ARG A 187 -35.06 12.46 -8.50
N PRO A 188 -35.70 12.93 -7.41
CA PRO A 188 -37.13 13.22 -7.43
C PRO A 188 -37.46 14.42 -8.33
N THR A 189 -38.52 14.27 -9.12
CA THR A 189 -39.01 15.23 -10.12
C THR A 189 -39.49 16.52 -9.45
N ARG A 190 -38.81 17.64 -9.70
CA ARG A 190 -39.25 18.99 -9.27
C ARG A 190 -40.25 19.52 -10.31
N ALA A 191 -41.51 19.72 -9.90
CA ALA A 191 -42.52 20.38 -10.74
C ALA A 191 -42.16 21.88 -10.94
N PRO A 192 -42.44 22.47 -12.12
CA PRO A 192 -42.19 23.89 -12.37
C PRO A 192 -43.23 24.77 -11.64
N PRO A 193 -42.87 25.99 -11.19
CA PRO A 193 -43.80 26.90 -10.54
C PRO A 193 -44.78 27.49 -11.57
N SER A 194 -46.06 27.59 -11.18
CA SER A 194 -47.12 28.21 -11.98
C SER A 194 -47.03 29.74 -11.90
N VAL A 195 -47.13 30.41 -13.05
CA VAL A 195 -47.14 31.89 -13.15
C VAL A 195 -48.57 32.40 -12.96
N PRO A 196 -48.84 33.39 -12.08
CA PRO A 196 -50.17 33.97 -11.94
C PRO A 196 -50.50 34.93 -13.10
N ARG A 197 -51.78 34.99 -13.45
CA ARG A 197 -52.37 35.94 -14.40
C ARG A 197 -52.70 37.28 -13.75
#